data_AF-A0A7D9JNM1-F1
#
_entry.id   AF-A0A7D9JNM1-F1
#
_cell.length_a   1.000
_cell.length_b   1.000
_cell.length_c   1.000
_cell.angle_alpha   90.00
_cell.angle_beta   90.00
_cell.angle_gamma   90.00
#
_symmetry.space_group_name_H-M   'P 1'
#
loop_
_entity.id
_entity.type
_entity.pdbx_description
1 polymer ?
#
loop_
_entity_poly.entity_id
_entity_poly.type
_entity_poly.pdbx_seq_one_letter_code
_entity_poly.pdbx_strand_id
1 'polypeptide(L)'
;MKDYSEWKTISSQGIANITPVSCSALLIKDPSTRSGMYYINPQGLNSSPLVQVYCNMSSKNGVPVTEIGHDSESRTRVSGYDNPGSYKRNIKYGISMQNIVTILNQSKNCEQFIKYECYQSALRGQSTYYGWWVSRQGTQMNYWGGAAVNSVKCACGMTNTCPGGRKCNCDVNDSTWREDSGYLTDKNTLPVSELRFGDTGGKREKGYHTLGKLRCWG
;
A
#
# COMPACT_ATOMS: atom_id res chain seq x y z
N MET A 1 -29.64 -66.33 12.61
CA MET A 1 -28.50 -65.81 11.84
C MET A 1 -27.68 -64.91 12.75
N LYS A 2 -26.37 -65.16 12.82
CA LYS A 2 -25.27 -64.32 13.36
C LYS A 2 -25.39 -62.86 12.85
N ASP A 3 -24.92 -61.76 13.45
CA ASP A 3 -24.13 -61.40 14.65
C ASP A 3 -24.20 -59.84 14.79
N TYR A 4 -23.77 -59.36 15.96
CA TYR A 4 -23.65 -58.02 16.56
C TYR A 4 -22.79 -56.97 15.81
N SER A 5 -22.87 -55.73 16.35
CA SER A 5 -21.95 -54.57 16.27
C SER A 5 -22.33 -53.47 15.25
N GLU A 6 -22.94 -52.37 15.69
CA GLU A 6 -22.33 -51.20 16.35
C GLU A 6 -21.51 -50.34 15.39
N TRP A 7 -22.02 -49.15 15.05
CA TRP A 7 -21.33 -47.86 15.24
C TRP A 7 -22.39 -46.77 15.46
N LYS A 8 -22.64 -46.45 16.73
CA LYS A 8 -22.96 -45.07 17.11
C LYS A 8 -21.75 -44.19 16.78
N THR A 9 -22.01 -42.88 16.65
CA THR A 9 -21.14 -41.74 17.01
C THR A 9 -20.40 -40.94 15.90
N ILE A 10 -20.77 -39.63 15.86
CA ILE A 10 -20.02 -38.38 15.50
C ILE A 10 -19.75 -38.13 13.99
N SER A 11 -20.07 -36.98 13.37
CA SER A 11 -19.92 -35.57 13.79
C SER A 11 -21.15 -34.73 13.40
N SER A 12 -21.70 -33.80 14.20
CA SER A 12 -21.10 -32.66 14.92
C SER A 12 -20.27 -31.75 14.02
N GLN A 13 -20.94 -30.98 13.16
CA GLN A 13 -20.72 -29.54 13.07
C GLN A 13 -21.74 -28.98 12.09
N GLY A 14 -22.69 -28.20 12.61
CA GLY A 14 -23.19 -27.09 11.80
C GLY A 14 -21.94 -26.31 11.41
N ILE A 15 -21.57 -26.38 10.14
CA ILE A 15 -20.51 -25.52 9.60
C ILE A 15 -21.11 -24.13 9.76
N ALA A 16 -20.76 -23.45 10.86
CA ALA A 16 -20.97 -22.03 10.97
C ALA A 16 -20.49 -21.46 9.63
N ASN A 17 -21.30 -20.64 8.99
CA ASN A 17 -20.94 -20.01 7.73
C ASN A 17 -19.79 -19.04 8.02
N ILE A 18 -18.59 -19.59 8.22
CA ILE A 18 -17.40 -18.85 8.63
C ILE A 18 -17.07 -17.97 7.44
N THR A 19 -17.20 -16.67 7.67
CA THR A 19 -16.78 -15.68 6.69
C THR A 19 -15.29 -15.89 6.42
N PRO A 20 -14.88 -16.03 5.16
CA PRO A 20 -13.48 -16.28 4.84
C PRO A 20 -12.56 -15.20 5.41
N VAL A 21 -11.39 -15.62 5.88
CA VAL A 21 -10.44 -14.71 6.56
C VAL A 21 -9.65 -13.84 5.60
N SER A 22 -9.58 -14.21 4.31
CA SER A 22 -8.80 -13.52 3.29
C SER A 22 -9.36 -13.79 1.88
N CYS A 23 -8.88 -13.04 0.89
CA CYS A 23 -9.17 -13.32 -0.52
C CYS A 23 -8.67 -14.71 -0.97
N SER A 24 -7.56 -15.20 -0.41
CA SER A 24 -7.09 -16.56 -0.66
C SER A 24 -8.05 -17.60 -0.10
N ALA A 25 -8.56 -17.39 1.12
CA ALA A 25 -9.56 -18.27 1.72
C ALA A 25 -10.89 -18.27 0.96
N LEU A 26 -11.29 -17.12 0.38
CA LEU A 26 -12.44 -17.03 -0.53
C LEU A 26 -12.26 -17.96 -1.74
N LEU A 27 -11.12 -17.87 -2.42
CA LEU A 27 -10.85 -18.70 -3.60
C LEU A 27 -10.76 -20.19 -3.27
N ILE A 28 -10.20 -20.56 -2.11
CA ILE A 28 -10.17 -21.97 -1.64
C ILE A 28 -11.59 -22.49 -1.40
N LYS A 29 -12.46 -21.67 -0.79
CA LYS A 29 -13.85 -22.04 -0.49
C LYS A 29 -14.68 -22.19 -1.76
N ASP A 30 -14.47 -21.32 -2.74
CA ASP A 30 -15.12 -21.37 -4.05
C ASP A 30 -14.11 -21.05 -5.17
N PRO A 31 -13.58 -22.08 -5.87
CA PRO A 31 -12.62 -21.90 -6.96
C PRO A 31 -13.17 -21.13 -8.17
N SER A 32 -14.49 -20.93 -8.26
CA SER A 32 -15.11 -20.12 -9.31
C SER A 32 -15.15 -18.62 -8.99
N THR A 33 -14.73 -18.24 -7.77
CA THR A 33 -14.72 -16.84 -7.30
C THR A 33 -13.95 -15.95 -8.28
N ARG A 34 -14.59 -14.83 -8.67
CA ARG A 34 -14.02 -13.84 -9.59
C ARG A 34 -13.52 -12.62 -8.82
N SER A 35 -12.81 -11.73 -9.50
CA SER A 35 -12.39 -10.47 -8.90
C SER A 35 -13.62 -9.60 -8.54
N GLY A 36 -13.60 -8.95 -7.37
CA GLY A 36 -14.75 -8.17 -6.91
C GLY A 36 -14.63 -7.68 -5.47
N MET A 37 -15.67 -7.00 -4.99
CA MET A 37 -15.77 -6.59 -3.57
C MET A 37 -16.34 -7.72 -2.74
N TYR A 38 -15.66 -8.08 -1.65
CA TYR A 38 -16.07 -9.13 -0.73
C TYR A 38 -15.94 -8.68 0.71
N TYR A 39 -16.77 -9.26 1.58
CA TYR A 39 -16.58 -9.19 3.02
C TYR A 39 -15.67 -10.33 3.47
N ILE A 40 -14.61 -10.00 4.20
CA ILE A 40 -13.72 -10.95 4.84
C ILE A 40 -13.68 -10.71 6.35
N ASN A 41 -13.28 -11.72 7.11
CA ASN A 41 -13.02 -11.62 8.55
C ASN A 41 -11.53 -11.82 8.83
N PRO A 42 -10.68 -10.78 8.73
CA PRO A 42 -9.24 -10.93 8.89
C PRO A 42 -8.84 -11.54 10.23
N GLN A 43 -9.58 -11.26 11.31
CA GLN A 43 -9.24 -11.80 12.63
C GLN A 43 -9.68 -13.26 12.83
N GLY A 44 -10.65 -13.74 12.04
CA GLY A 44 -11.15 -15.11 12.12
C GLY A 44 -11.96 -15.45 13.37
N LEU A 45 -12.30 -14.47 14.21
CA LEU A 45 -13.18 -14.66 15.38
C LEU A 45 -14.63 -14.35 15.00
N ASN A 46 -15.58 -15.13 15.52
CA ASN A 46 -17.00 -14.97 15.19
C ASN A 46 -17.58 -13.59 15.55
N SER A 47 -17.01 -12.90 16.54
CA SER A 47 -17.42 -11.57 16.97
C SER A 47 -16.63 -10.42 16.33
N SER A 48 -15.61 -10.73 15.51
CA SER A 48 -14.80 -9.71 14.87
C SER A 48 -15.55 -9.03 13.71
N PRO A 49 -15.38 -7.71 13.53
CA PRO A 49 -16.06 -6.99 12.46
C PRO A 49 -15.56 -7.47 11.10
N LEU A 50 -16.50 -7.74 10.20
CA LEU A 50 -16.20 -7.97 8.79
C LEU A 50 -15.69 -6.68 8.15
N VAL A 51 -14.77 -6.82 7.20
CA VAL A 51 -14.29 -5.71 6.39
C VAL A 51 -14.55 -5.96 4.93
N GLN A 52 -14.94 -4.90 4.22
CA GLN A 52 -15.12 -4.95 2.78
C GLN A 52 -13.79 -4.63 2.09
N VAL A 53 -13.32 -5.53 1.23
CA VAL A 53 -12.07 -5.38 0.46
C VAL A 53 -12.32 -5.75 -0.99
N TYR A 54 -11.45 -5.30 -1.90
CA TYR A 54 -11.45 -5.80 -3.27
C TYR A 54 -10.51 -7.00 -3.37
N CYS A 55 -11.03 -8.15 -3.75
CA CYS A 55 -10.22 -9.33 -4.05
C CYS A 55 -9.94 -9.36 -5.55
N ASN A 56 -8.68 -9.23 -5.93
CA ASN A 56 -8.23 -9.40 -7.30
C ASN A 56 -7.72 -10.84 -7.49
N MET A 57 -8.58 -11.71 -8.03
CA MET A 57 -8.31 -13.15 -8.19
C MET A 57 -7.42 -13.47 -9.39
N SER A 58 -7.18 -12.48 -10.26
CA SER A 58 -6.44 -12.64 -11.52
C SER A 58 -5.00 -12.13 -11.48
N SER A 59 -4.60 -11.43 -10.42
CA SER A 59 -3.26 -10.81 -10.35
C SER A 59 -2.18 -11.83 -9.95
N LYS A 60 -0.91 -11.40 -10.00
CA LYS A 60 0.26 -12.14 -9.48
C LYS A 60 0.27 -13.63 -9.89
N ASN A 61 0.07 -13.92 -11.17
CA ASN A 61 0.01 -15.28 -11.73
C ASN A 61 -1.04 -16.18 -11.08
N GLY A 62 -2.23 -15.63 -10.76
CA GLY A 62 -3.36 -16.37 -10.21
C GLY A 62 -3.39 -16.44 -8.67
N VAL A 63 -2.47 -15.76 -7.97
CA VAL A 63 -2.54 -15.62 -6.52
C VAL A 63 -3.53 -14.49 -6.16
N PRO A 64 -4.59 -14.76 -5.38
CA PRO A 64 -5.52 -13.72 -4.92
C PRO A 64 -4.82 -12.57 -4.19
N VAL A 65 -5.08 -11.35 -4.64
CA VAL A 65 -4.58 -10.12 -4.02
C VAL A 65 -5.71 -9.41 -3.30
N THR A 66 -5.53 -9.12 -2.02
CA THR A 66 -6.39 -8.22 -1.26
C THR A 66 -5.97 -6.78 -1.55
N GLU A 67 -6.86 -5.98 -2.13
CA GLU A 67 -6.63 -4.55 -2.40
C GLU A 67 -7.47 -3.69 -1.46
N ILE A 68 -6.81 -2.79 -0.74
CA ILE A 68 -7.42 -1.89 0.24
C ILE A 68 -7.25 -0.45 -0.27
N GLY A 69 -8.39 0.18 -0.57
CA GLY A 69 -8.45 1.54 -1.08
C GLY A 69 -8.45 2.63 -0.02
N HIS A 70 -8.23 3.86 -0.47
CA HIS A 70 -8.20 5.08 0.36
C HIS A 70 -8.68 6.32 -0.43
N ASP A 71 -8.84 7.43 0.28
CA ASP A 71 -9.41 8.68 -0.22
C ASP A 71 -8.50 9.54 -1.12
N SER A 72 -7.35 9.02 -1.57
CA SER A 72 -6.31 9.82 -2.23
C SER A 72 -5.61 9.09 -3.38
N GLU A 73 -6.34 8.23 -4.09
CA GLU A 73 -5.80 7.40 -5.18
C GLU A 73 -5.58 8.17 -6.49
N SER A 74 -6.22 9.33 -6.64
CA SER A 74 -6.10 10.17 -7.84
C SER A 74 -4.85 11.04 -7.83
N ARG A 75 -4.33 11.31 -9.03
CA ARG A 75 -3.25 12.28 -9.24
C ARG A 75 -3.67 13.65 -8.70
N THR A 76 -2.97 14.14 -7.69
CA THR A 76 -3.34 15.34 -6.94
C THR A 76 -2.25 16.39 -7.03
N ARG A 77 -2.63 17.62 -7.38
CA ARG A 77 -1.69 18.76 -7.51
C ARG A 77 -1.22 19.25 -6.15
N VAL A 78 0.07 19.59 -6.06
CA VAL A 78 0.72 20.32 -4.96
C VAL A 78 1.20 21.66 -5.51
N SER A 79 0.78 22.76 -4.90
CA SER A 79 1.13 24.12 -5.32
C SER A 79 0.90 25.10 -4.17
N GLY A 80 1.79 26.07 -4.00
CA GLY A 80 1.72 27.07 -2.94
C GLY A 80 2.42 26.68 -1.64
N TYR A 81 3.28 25.65 -1.65
CA TYR A 81 3.93 25.11 -0.45
C TYR A 81 5.45 25.18 -0.62
N ASP A 82 6.06 26.25 -0.11
CA ASP A 82 7.52 26.48 -0.20
C ASP A 82 8.28 25.67 0.86
N ASN A 83 7.85 25.80 2.12
CA ASN A 83 8.50 25.17 3.26
C ASN A 83 8.50 23.63 3.18
N PRO A 84 9.56 22.97 3.66
CA PRO A 84 9.65 21.50 3.77
C PRO A 84 8.41 20.85 4.36
N GLY A 85 7.78 19.94 3.61
CA GLY A 85 6.60 19.17 4.06
C GLY A 85 5.40 20.00 4.52
N SER A 86 5.33 21.28 4.10
CA SER A 86 4.22 22.17 4.46
C SER A 86 2.91 21.76 3.79
N TYR A 87 2.95 21.11 2.62
CA TYR A 87 1.82 20.35 2.12
C TYR A 87 1.66 19.08 2.95
N LYS A 88 0.45 18.83 3.45
CA LYS A 88 0.09 17.63 4.21
C LYS A 88 -1.15 16.97 3.64
N ARG A 89 -1.00 15.72 3.18
CA ARG A 89 -2.14 14.85 2.83
C ARG A 89 -2.20 13.66 3.77
N ASN A 90 -3.17 13.66 4.67
CA ASN A 90 -3.53 12.48 5.45
C ASN A 90 -4.26 11.47 4.57
N ILE A 91 -3.94 10.19 4.72
CA ILE A 91 -4.55 9.10 3.95
C ILE A 91 -5.60 8.40 4.81
N LYS A 92 -6.85 8.39 4.35
CA LYS A 92 -7.96 7.70 5.00
C LYS A 92 -8.31 6.44 4.22
N TYR A 93 -7.95 5.30 4.78
CA TYR A 93 -8.29 3.99 4.24
C TYR A 93 -9.77 3.64 4.47
N GLY A 94 -10.33 2.81 3.58
CA GLY A 94 -11.72 2.34 3.68
C GLY A 94 -12.00 1.38 4.85
N ILE A 95 -10.95 0.89 5.53
CA ILE A 95 -11.05 -0.01 6.68
C ILE A 95 -10.12 0.49 7.80
N SER A 96 -10.34 0.03 9.04
CA SER A 96 -9.54 0.45 10.19
C SER A 96 -8.07 0.03 10.05
N MET A 97 -7.15 0.86 10.57
CA MET A 97 -5.72 0.53 10.57
C MET A 97 -5.43 -0.80 11.28
N GLN A 98 -6.18 -1.14 12.33
CA GLN A 98 -6.06 -2.43 13.01
C GLN A 98 -6.32 -3.60 12.07
N ASN A 99 -7.38 -3.53 11.24
CA ASN A 99 -7.69 -4.59 10.28
C ASN A 99 -6.65 -4.64 9.14
N ILE A 100 -6.12 -3.49 8.71
CA ILE A 100 -5.01 -3.44 7.75
C ILE A 100 -3.79 -4.18 8.31
N VAL A 101 -3.41 -3.92 9.57
CA VAL A 101 -2.28 -4.59 10.21
C VAL A 101 -2.51 -6.10 10.33
N THR A 102 -3.72 -6.55 10.63
CA THR A 102 -4.05 -7.98 10.60
C THR A 102 -3.82 -8.58 9.21
N ILE A 103 -4.30 -7.93 8.15
CA ILE A 103 -4.10 -8.38 6.75
C ILE A 103 -2.61 -8.38 6.37
N LEU A 104 -1.85 -7.33 6.74
CA LEU A 104 -0.41 -7.26 6.55
C LEU A 104 0.26 -8.46 7.21
N ASN A 105 -0.03 -8.76 8.47
CA ASN A 105 0.62 -9.83 9.23
C ASN A 105 0.34 -11.22 8.66
N GLN A 106 -0.84 -11.43 8.08
CA GLN A 106 -1.24 -12.71 7.50
C GLN A 106 -0.72 -12.93 6.08
N SER A 107 -0.37 -11.85 5.36
CA SER A 107 0.07 -11.94 3.97
C SER A 107 1.57 -12.14 3.88
N LYS A 108 2.06 -12.93 2.92
CA LYS A 108 3.49 -13.10 2.66
C LYS A 108 4.11 -11.81 2.11
N ASN A 109 3.40 -11.14 1.22
CA ASN A 109 3.85 -9.93 0.54
C ASN A 109 2.80 -8.83 0.65
N CYS A 110 3.26 -7.58 0.75
CA CYS A 110 2.43 -6.43 0.51
C CYS A 110 3.22 -5.35 -0.23
N GLU A 111 2.53 -4.61 -1.10
CA GLU A 111 3.09 -3.49 -1.84
C GLU A 111 2.11 -2.32 -1.85
N GLN A 112 2.64 -1.10 -1.91
CA GLN A 112 1.86 0.09 -2.17
C GLN A 112 2.61 0.98 -3.17
N PHE A 113 1.96 1.31 -4.28
CA PHE A 113 2.55 2.17 -5.30
C PHE A 113 2.57 3.62 -4.83
N ILE A 114 3.67 4.32 -5.04
CA ILE A 114 3.81 5.76 -4.77
C ILE A 114 4.50 6.44 -5.95
N LYS A 115 4.05 7.65 -6.28
CA LYS A 115 4.59 8.46 -7.37
C LYS A 115 4.57 9.95 -7.02
N TYR A 116 5.66 10.64 -7.36
CA TYR A 116 5.74 12.09 -7.37
C TYR A 116 6.24 12.57 -8.73
N GLU A 117 5.51 13.49 -9.33
CA GLU A 117 5.90 14.21 -10.55
C GLU A 117 6.26 15.63 -10.16
N CYS A 118 7.35 16.14 -10.72
CA CYS A 118 7.91 17.42 -10.34
C CYS A 118 8.35 18.24 -11.54
N TYR A 119 8.20 19.56 -11.40
CA TYR A 119 8.72 20.57 -12.31
C TYR A 119 9.19 21.73 -11.45
N GLN A 120 10.51 21.98 -11.41
CA GLN A 120 11.13 22.87 -10.42
C GLN A 120 10.60 22.60 -9.00
N SER A 121 10.58 21.31 -8.61
CA SER A 121 10.20 20.91 -7.26
C SER A 121 11.02 19.70 -6.84
N ALA A 122 11.78 19.80 -5.77
CA ALA A 122 12.65 18.75 -5.27
C ALA A 122 11.92 17.87 -4.26
N LEU A 123 12.25 16.57 -4.26
CA LEU A 123 12.01 15.72 -3.08
C LEU A 123 13.07 16.00 -2.03
N ARG A 124 14.33 16.19 -2.45
CA ARG A 124 15.43 16.56 -1.56
C ARG A 124 16.37 17.59 -2.18
N GLY A 125 16.69 18.62 -1.38
CA GLY A 125 17.81 19.53 -1.62
C GLY A 125 19.14 18.97 -1.12
N GLN A 126 20.15 19.82 -0.95
CA GLN A 126 21.46 19.42 -0.45
C GLN A 126 21.43 18.93 1.02
N SER A 127 20.69 19.64 1.87
CA SER A 127 20.59 19.38 3.32
C SER A 127 19.16 19.26 3.83
N THR A 128 18.16 19.34 2.95
CA THR A 128 16.74 19.47 3.33
C THR A 128 15.89 18.47 2.55
N TYR A 129 14.98 17.79 3.23
CA TYR A 129 13.92 17.00 2.60
C TYR A 129 12.71 17.89 2.40
N TYR A 130 12.26 18.05 1.17
CA TYR A 130 11.03 18.79 0.87
C TYR A 130 9.84 17.85 0.74
N GLY A 131 10.04 16.62 0.25
CA GLY A 131 9.01 15.61 0.10
C GLY A 131 9.36 14.25 0.70
N TRP A 132 8.38 13.62 1.35
CA TRP A 132 8.47 12.28 1.93
C TRP A 132 7.09 11.67 2.15
N TRP A 133 7.06 10.37 2.39
CA TRP A 133 5.88 9.68 2.91
C TRP A 133 6.08 9.34 4.39
N VAL A 134 4.98 9.19 5.12
CA VAL A 134 4.97 8.87 6.55
C VAL A 134 4.41 7.47 6.74
N SER A 135 5.06 6.66 7.56
CA SER A 135 4.64 5.29 7.86
C SER A 135 3.36 5.25 8.70
N ARG A 136 2.73 4.08 8.80
CA ARG A 136 1.56 3.89 9.69
C ARG A 136 1.83 4.25 11.16
N GLN A 137 3.08 4.26 11.60
CA GLN A 137 3.50 4.63 12.95
C GLN A 137 3.77 6.13 13.13
N GLY A 138 3.65 6.93 12.07
CA GLY A 138 3.97 8.36 12.11
C GLY A 138 5.43 8.68 11.84
N THR A 139 6.24 7.71 11.40
CA THR A 139 7.65 7.92 11.11
C THR A 139 7.84 8.52 9.72
N GLN A 140 8.59 9.62 9.62
CA GLN A 140 9.04 10.15 8.33
C GLN A 140 10.01 9.18 7.67
N MET A 141 9.67 8.74 6.45
CA MET A 141 10.46 7.77 5.71
C MET A 141 11.47 8.48 4.81
N ASN A 142 12.66 7.89 4.68
CA ASN A 142 13.81 8.51 3.99
C ASN A 142 14.08 7.95 2.58
N TYR A 143 13.31 6.97 2.12
CA TYR A 143 13.44 6.35 0.81
C TYR A 143 12.11 6.42 0.04
N TRP A 144 12.17 6.25 -1.27
CA TRP A 144 11.00 6.30 -2.15
C TRP A 144 10.64 4.95 -2.78
N GLY A 145 9.52 4.90 -3.50
CA GLY A 145 9.09 3.71 -4.23
C GLY A 145 10.19 3.15 -5.13
N GLY A 146 10.35 1.83 -5.12
CA GLY A 146 11.38 1.12 -5.90
C GLY A 146 12.80 1.21 -5.34
N ALA A 147 13.04 1.93 -4.25
CA ALA A 147 14.32 1.96 -3.55
C ALA A 147 14.35 1.00 -2.37
N ALA A 148 15.55 0.60 -1.94
CA ALA A 148 15.72 -0.18 -0.73
C ALA A 148 15.38 0.66 0.52
N VAL A 149 14.85 0.01 1.56
CA VAL A 149 14.56 0.65 2.85
C VAL A 149 15.84 1.29 3.41
N ASN A 150 15.72 2.50 3.95
CA ASN A 150 16.85 3.28 4.50
C ASN A 150 17.95 3.66 3.49
N SER A 151 17.73 3.46 2.19
CA SER A 151 18.73 3.78 1.15
C SER A 151 18.95 5.27 0.93
N VAL A 152 18.03 6.11 1.42
CA VAL A 152 18.05 7.55 1.21
C VAL A 152 17.90 7.95 -0.28
N LYS A 153 17.36 7.05 -1.10
CA LYS A 153 17.31 7.11 -2.56
C LYS A 153 15.90 6.84 -3.09
N CYS A 154 15.71 7.15 -4.37
CA CYS A 154 14.61 6.68 -5.21
C CYS A 154 15.10 5.56 -6.15
N ALA A 155 14.19 4.99 -6.95
CA ALA A 155 14.51 3.88 -7.84
C ALA A 155 15.73 4.14 -8.76
N CYS A 156 15.80 5.32 -9.40
CA CYS A 156 16.95 5.67 -10.26
C CYS A 156 18.27 5.74 -9.48
N GLY A 157 18.22 6.05 -8.17
CA GLY A 157 19.39 6.17 -7.31
C GLY A 157 19.96 4.80 -6.92
N MET A 158 19.14 3.74 -7.02
CA MET A 158 19.60 2.36 -6.86
C MET A 158 20.42 1.88 -8.05
N THR A 159 20.14 2.42 -9.24
CA THR A 159 20.80 2.04 -10.50
C THR A 159 21.80 3.08 -11.00
N ASN A 160 22.03 4.16 -10.24
CA ASN A 160 22.87 5.31 -10.62
C ASN A 160 22.46 5.95 -11.97
N THR A 161 21.16 5.92 -12.27
CA THR A 161 20.59 6.47 -13.52
C THR A 161 19.92 7.83 -13.33
N CYS A 162 19.86 8.36 -12.10
CA CYS A 162 19.29 9.68 -11.88
C CYS A 162 20.15 10.76 -12.57
N PRO A 163 19.51 11.76 -13.20
CA PRO A 163 20.23 12.86 -13.83
C PRO A 163 21.12 13.61 -12.83
N GLY A 164 22.29 14.05 -13.30
CA GLY A 164 23.25 14.79 -12.48
C GLY A 164 23.81 14.01 -11.27
N GLY A 165 23.73 12.67 -11.29
CA GLY A 165 24.21 11.83 -10.18
C GLY A 165 23.42 12.00 -8.89
N ARG A 166 22.18 12.52 -8.97
CA ARG A 166 21.32 12.72 -7.81
C ARG A 166 20.79 11.39 -7.26
N LYS A 167 20.12 11.42 -6.10
CA LYS A 167 19.55 10.21 -5.49
C LYS A 167 18.13 9.92 -5.95
N CYS A 168 17.46 10.93 -6.51
CA CYS A 168 16.13 10.89 -7.07
C CYS A 168 16.10 11.74 -8.35
N ASN A 169 15.15 11.48 -9.26
CA ASN A 169 14.99 12.27 -10.46
C ASN A 169 14.60 13.72 -10.12
N CYS A 170 13.68 13.91 -9.16
CA CYS A 170 13.20 15.22 -8.75
C CYS A 170 14.24 16.08 -8.02
N ASP A 171 15.29 15.48 -7.46
CA ASP A 171 16.38 16.20 -6.76
C ASP A 171 17.19 17.13 -7.68
N VAL A 172 17.00 17.04 -9.01
CA VAL A 172 17.63 17.94 -10.00
C VAL A 172 17.03 19.35 -9.93
N ASN A 173 15.75 19.46 -9.56
CA ASN A 173 15.02 20.72 -9.41
C ASN A 173 15.11 21.67 -10.63
N ASP A 174 14.91 21.14 -11.84
CA ASP A 174 15.03 21.88 -13.09
C ASP A 174 13.67 22.12 -13.78
N SER A 175 13.69 22.89 -14.86
CA SER A 175 12.51 23.22 -15.68
C SER A 175 12.09 22.07 -16.61
N THR A 176 12.32 20.82 -16.20
CA THR A 176 11.97 19.61 -16.93
C THR A 176 10.99 18.82 -16.06
N TRP A 177 9.92 18.30 -16.66
CA TRP A 177 9.05 17.36 -15.94
C TRP A 177 9.81 16.07 -15.66
N ARG A 178 9.84 15.68 -14.39
CA ARG A 178 10.48 14.46 -13.90
C ARG A 178 9.53 13.69 -12.98
N GLU A 179 9.90 12.45 -12.73
CA GLU A 179 9.10 11.53 -11.91
C GLU A 179 9.99 10.62 -11.07
N ASP A 180 9.62 10.44 -9.81
CA ASP A 180 10.07 9.31 -9.01
C ASP A 180 8.85 8.46 -8.62
N SER A 181 8.87 7.18 -9.01
CA SER A 181 7.77 6.26 -8.74
C SER A 181 8.26 4.84 -8.49
N GLY A 182 7.40 4.03 -7.85
CA GLY A 182 7.64 2.62 -7.63
C GLY A 182 6.84 2.06 -6.47
N TYR A 183 7.08 0.80 -6.15
CA TYR A 183 6.42 0.14 -5.03
C TYR A 183 7.23 0.29 -3.75
N LEU A 184 6.53 0.65 -2.67
CA LEU A 184 6.95 0.44 -1.29
C LEU A 184 6.56 -1.00 -0.92
N THR A 185 7.48 -1.77 -0.32
CA THR A 185 7.26 -3.21 -0.05
C THR A 185 7.56 -3.61 1.39
N ASP A 186 8.03 -2.68 2.23
CA ASP A 186 8.29 -2.97 3.65
C ASP A 186 6.99 -3.01 4.46
N LYS A 187 6.55 -4.23 4.76
CA LYS A 187 5.37 -4.49 5.59
C LYS A 187 5.47 -3.88 6.99
N ASN A 188 6.68 -3.64 7.50
CA ASN A 188 6.86 -3.08 8.84
C ASN A 188 6.48 -1.61 8.92
N THR A 189 6.44 -0.90 7.78
CA THR A 189 6.18 0.54 7.71
C THR A 189 4.92 0.88 6.90
N LEU A 190 4.51 0.02 5.96
CA LEU A 190 3.24 0.15 5.24
C LEU A 190 2.00 0.03 6.15
N PRO A 191 0.83 0.57 5.77
CA PRO A 191 0.62 1.46 4.63
C PRO A 191 1.18 2.88 4.86
N VAL A 192 1.20 3.67 3.78
CA VAL A 192 1.45 5.12 3.86
C VAL A 192 0.31 5.82 4.62
N SER A 193 0.64 6.57 5.68
CA SER A 193 -0.36 7.32 6.48
C SER A 193 -0.48 8.79 6.06
N GLU A 194 0.63 9.39 5.62
CA GLU A 194 0.66 10.76 5.14
C GLU A 194 1.62 10.91 3.95
N LEU A 195 1.32 11.88 3.08
CA LEU A 195 2.23 12.40 2.08
C LEU A 195 2.56 13.84 2.41
N ARG A 196 3.85 14.17 2.41
CA ARG A 196 4.38 15.50 2.71
C ARG A 196 5.18 16.01 1.52
N PHE A 197 4.95 17.26 1.14
CA PHE A 197 5.67 17.92 0.05
C PHE A 197 5.91 19.40 0.37
N GLY A 198 6.89 19.98 -0.31
CA GLY A 198 7.32 21.38 -0.24
C GLY A 198 7.97 21.74 -1.57
N ASP A 199 8.72 22.85 -1.63
CA ASP A 199 9.38 23.31 -2.87
C ASP A 199 8.39 23.43 -4.05
N THR A 200 7.22 24.01 -3.75
CA THR A 200 6.18 24.34 -4.73
C THR A 200 5.61 25.75 -4.51
N GLY A 201 6.37 26.63 -3.87
CA GLY A 201 5.98 28.01 -3.56
C GLY A 201 6.20 28.98 -4.73
N GLY A 202 7.18 28.69 -5.59
CA GLY A 202 7.51 29.51 -6.75
C GLY A 202 6.46 29.45 -7.86
N LYS A 203 6.33 30.54 -8.64
CA LYS A 203 5.32 30.67 -9.71
C LYS A 203 5.38 29.58 -10.79
N ARG A 204 6.55 28.99 -10.99
CA ARG A 204 6.80 27.96 -12.00
C ARG A 204 6.86 26.55 -11.40
N GLU A 205 6.92 26.43 -10.09
CA GLU A 205 7.06 25.16 -9.39
C GLU A 205 5.74 24.41 -9.37
N LYS A 206 5.80 23.12 -9.71
CA LYS A 206 4.61 22.26 -9.77
C LYS A 206 4.98 20.86 -9.27
N GLY A 207 4.14 20.35 -8.38
CA GLY A 207 4.19 18.96 -7.91
C GLY A 207 2.87 18.25 -8.17
N TYR A 208 2.93 16.95 -8.41
CA TYR A 208 1.77 16.07 -8.36
C TYR A 208 2.13 14.77 -7.65
N HIS A 209 1.28 14.31 -6.74
CA HIS A 209 1.44 13.00 -6.11
C HIS A 209 0.34 12.05 -6.54
N THR A 210 0.66 10.76 -6.54
CA THR A 210 -0.29 9.66 -6.71
C THR A 210 0.10 8.55 -5.75
N LEU A 211 -0.88 7.98 -5.04
CA LEU A 211 -0.70 6.86 -4.13
C LEU A 211 -1.67 5.76 -4.52
N GLY A 212 -1.16 4.55 -4.78
CA GLY A 212 -2.00 3.41 -5.12
C GLY A 212 -2.59 2.73 -3.87
N LYS A 213 -3.57 1.86 -4.12
CA LYS A 213 -4.12 0.95 -3.11
C LYS A 213 -3.01 0.14 -2.43
N LEU A 214 -3.21 -0.19 -1.15
CA LEU A 214 -2.39 -1.22 -0.50
C LEU A 214 -2.81 -2.57 -1.06
N ARG A 215 -1.85 -3.37 -1.52
CA ARG A 215 -2.08 -4.68 -2.15
C ARG A 215 -1.31 -5.73 -1.38
N CYS A 216 -1.99 -6.77 -0.90
CA CYS A 216 -1.41 -7.83 -0.06
C CYS A 216 -1.80 -9.23 -0.56
N TRP A 217 -0.86 -10.17 -0.57
CA TRP A 217 -1.07 -11.53 -1.09
C TRP A 217 -0.06 -12.54 -0.56
N GLY A 218 -0.35 -13.81 -0.86
CA GLY A 218 0.52 -14.96 -0.58
C GLY A 218 0.36 -15.48 0.84
#